data_AF-A0A6B3C9R4-F1
#
_entry.id   AF-A0A6B3C9R4-F1
#
_cell.length_a   1.000
_cell.length_b   1.000
_cell.length_c   1.000
_cell.angle_alpha   90.00
_cell.angle_beta   90.00
_cell.angle_gamma   90.00
#
_symmetry.space_group_name_H-M   'P 1'
#
loop_
_entity.id
_entity.type
_entity.pdbx_description
1 polymer ?
#
loop_
_entity_poly.entity_id
_entity_poly.type
_entity_poly.pdbx_seq_one_letter_code
_entity_poly.pdbx_strand_id
1 'polypeptide(L)' 'MTADDSFGRLDDDYPAYTMGRAAAMLGTTQGFLRALGEARLITPLRSAGGHRRYSRYQLRIAARARELVD' A
#
# COMPACT_ATOMS: atom_id res chain seq x y z
N MET A 1 -23.02 -11.21 -3.98
CA MET A 1 -21.56 -11.30 -4.18
C MET A 1 -21.33 -11.91 -5.55
N THR A 2 -21.11 -11.07 -6.57
CA THR A 2 -20.90 -11.52 -7.96
C THR A 2 -19.45 -11.98 -8.13
N ALA A 3 -19.20 -12.98 -8.99
CA ALA A 3 -17.87 -13.51 -9.25
C ALA A 3 -16.86 -12.42 -9.67
N ASP A 4 -17.35 -11.34 -10.30
CA ASP A 4 -16.58 -10.16 -10.74
C ASP A 4 -15.85 -9.43 -9.59
N ASP A 5 -16.48 -9.30 -8.42
CA ASP A 5 -15.89 -8.65 -7.24
C ASP A 5 -14.73 -9.47 -6.64
N SER A 6 -14.71 -10.78 -6.89
CA SER A 6 -13.64 -11.66 -6.40
C SER A 6 -12.36 -11.53 -7.25
N PHE A 7 -12.51 -11.35 -8.57
CA PHE A 7 -11.36 -11.11 -9.46
C PHE A 7 -10.72 -9.74 -9.21
N GLY A 8 -11.53 -8.68 -9.02
CA GLY A 8 -11.01 -7.36 -8.67
C GLY A 8 -10.24 -7.33 -7.34
N ARG A 9 -10.66 -8.15 -6.36
CA ARG A 9 -9.96 -8.26 -5.07
C ARG A 9 -8.60 -8.95 -5.18
N LEU A 10 -8.48 -9.98 -6.02
CA LEU A 10 -7.21 -10.67 -6.26
C LEU A 10 -6.17 -9.74 -6.91
N ASP A 11 -6.59 -8.91 -7.87
CA ASP A 11 -5.73 -7.90 -8.48
C ASP A 11 -5.31 -6.80 -7.50
N ASP A 12 -6.19 -6.46 -6.57
CA ASP A 12 -5.95 -5.41 -5.57
C ASP A 12 -4.87 -5.76 -4.55
N ASP A 13 -4.61 -7.05 -4.34
CA ASP A 13 -3.57 -7.56 -3.43
C ASP A 13 -2.21 -7.74 -4.12
N TYR A 14 -2.15 -7.63 -5.45
CA TYR A 14 -0.89 -7.71 -6.18
C TYR A 14 0.02 -6.50 -5.86
N PRO A 15 1.26 -6.70 -5.38
CA PRO A 15 2.11 -5.63 -4.88
C PRO A 15 2.88 -4.90 -6.00
N ALA A 16 2.13 -4.22 -6.87
CA ALA A 16 2.67 -3.56 -8.06
C ALA A 16 3.49 -2.29 -7.77
N TYR A 17 3.23 -1.60 -6.65
CA TYR A 17 3.75 -0.25 -6.43
C TYR A 17 5.04 -0.25 -5.63
N THR A 18 6.05 0.48 -6.12
CA THR A 18 7.27 0.77 -5.35
C THR A 18 6.98 1.84 -4.29
N MET A 19 7.87 1.93 -3.30
CA MET A 19 7.86 2.98 -2.27
C MET A 19 7.67 4.39 -2.82
N GLY A 20 8.49 4.80 -3.80
CA GLY A 20 8.43 6.13 -4.38
C GLY A 20 7.14 6.38 -5.15
N ARG A 21 6.66 5.37 -5.90
CA ARG A 21 5.40 5.49 -6.64
C ARG A 21 4.20 5.58 -5.70
N ALA A 22 4.17 4.76 -4.66
CA ALA A 22 3.16 4.80 -3.62
C ALA A 22 3.10 6.16 -2.93
N ALA A 23 4.26 6.70 -2.53
CA ALA A 23 4.35 8.01 -1.89
C ALA A 23 3.81 9.12 -2.82
N ALA A 24 4.23 9.12 -4.09
CA ALA A 24 3.75 10.08 -5.08
C ALA A 24 2.23 9.98 -5.34
N MET A 25 1.69 8.77 -5.46
CA MET A 25 0.26 8.55 -5.68
C MET A 25 -0.60 9.04 -4.52
N LEU A 26 -0.10 8.88 -3.29
CA LEU A 26 -0.80 9.32 -2.08
C LEU A 26 -0.45 10.75 -1.70
N GLY A 27 0.38 11.45 -2.48
CA GLY A 27 0.87 12.81 -2.19
C GLY A 27 1.67 12.93 -0.88
N THR A 28 2.24 11.82 -0.38
CA THR A 28 2.87 11.72 0.94
C THR A 28 4.38 11.48 0.82
N THR A 29 5.09 11.42 1.94
CA THR A 29 6.52 11.14 1.97
C THR A 29 6.79 9.64 2.03
N GLN A 30 7.99 9.24 1.61
CA GLN A 30 8.45 7.88 1.89
C GLN A 30 8.59 7.62 3.40
N GLY A 31 8.86 8.65 4.21
CA GLY A 31 8.92 8.51 5.68
C GLY A 31 7.60 8.04 6.26
N PHE A 32 6.49 8.63 5.80
CA PHE A 32 5.14 8.25 6.22
C PHE A 32 4.86 6.76 5.99
N LEU A 33 5.11 6.25 4.78
CA LEU A 33 4.91 4.84 4.47
C LEU A 33 5.85 3.90 5.25
N ARG A 34 7.05 4.34 5.66
CA ARG A 34 7.92 3.56 6.56
C ARG A 34 7.32 3.48 7.95
N ALA A 35 6.85 4.61 8.48
CA ALA A 35 6.20 4.70 9.77
C ALA A 35 4.96 3.80 9.86
N LEU A 36 4.12 3.76 8.81
CA LEU A 36 2.99 2.82 8.75
C LEU A 36 3.43 1.35 8.83
N GLY A 37 4.57 1.02 8.21
CA GLY A 37 5.15 -0.32 8.28
C GLY A 37 5.75 -0.65 9.64
N GLU A 38 6.37 0.32 10.31
CA GLU A 38 6.92 0.18 11.67
C GLU A 38 5.80 0.00 12.71
N ALA A 39 4.72 0.76 12.56
CA ALA A 39 3.49 0.63 13.35
C ALA A 39 2.68 -0.64 13.01
N ARG A 40 3.13 -1.46 12.05
CA ARG A 40 2.46 -2.68 11.56
C ARG A 40 1.04 -2.46 11.03
N LEU A 41 0.67 -1.22 10.69
CA LEU A 41 -0.61 -0.93 10.05
C LEU A 41 -0.69 -1.58 8.66
N ILE A 42 0.44 -1.62 7.96
CA ILE A 42 0.59 -2.28 6.66
C ILE A 42 1.87 -3.10 6.69
N THR A 43 1.82 -4.33 6.21
CA THR A 43 3.01 -5.19 6.04
C THR A 43 3.31 -5.36 4.54
N PRO A 44 4.12 -4.48 3.93
CA PRO A 44 4.42 -4.56 2.51
C PRO A 44 5.30 -5.77 2.19
N LEU A 45 5.07 -6.38 1.03
CA LEU A 45 5.93 -7.42 0.51
C LEU A 45 7.34 -6.85 0.28
N ARG A 46 8.36 -7.66 0.51
CA ARG A 46 9.74 -7.35 0.11
C ARG A 46 10.03 -8.06 -1.21
N SER A 47 10.44 -7.29 -2.22
CA SER A 47 11.03 -7.91 -3.43
C SER A 47 12.33 -8.63 -3.09
N ALA A 48 12.85 -9.45 -4.00
CA ALA A 48 14.15 -10.10 -3.86
C ALA A 48 15.29 -9.12 -3.50
N GLY A 49 15.26 -7.89 -4.04
CA GLY A 49 16.21 -6.82 -3.70
C GLY A 49 15.94 -6.07 -2.38
N GLY A 50 15.03 -6.55 -1.52
CA GLY A 50 14.73 -5.94 -0.22
C GLY A 50 13.85 -4.67 -0.26
N HIS A 51 13.47 -4.19 -1.44
CA HIS A 51 12.58 -3.04 -1.59
C HIS A 51 11.13 -3.39 -1.18
N ARG A 52 10.48 -2.45 -0.49
CA ARG A 52 9.05 -2.57 -0.15
C ARG A 52 8.19 -2.43 -1.39
N ARG A 53 7.20 -3.29 -1.52
CA ARG A 53 6.21 -3.34 -2.57
C ARG A 53 4.82 -3.29 -1.95
N TYR A 54 3.94 -2.47 -2.54
CA TYR A 54 2.62 -2.17 -2.01
C TYR A 54 1.55 -2.59 -3.00
N SER A 55 0.48 -3.19 -2.48
CA SER A 55 -0.73 -3.49 -3.25
C SER A 55 -1.71 -2.30 -3.24
N ARG A 56 -2.72 -2.31 -4.12
CA ARG A 56 -3.75 -1.26 -4.11
C ARG A 56 -4.51 -1.24 -2.79
N TYR A 57 -4.83 -2.41 -2.24
CA TYR A 57 -5.48 -2.53 -0.94
C TYR A 57 -4.66 -1.84 0.16
N GLN A 58 -3.34 -2.07 0.19
CA GLN A 58 -2.45 -1.42 1.14
C GLN A 58 -2.39 0.10 0.96
N LEU A 59 -2.40 0.60 -0.29
CA LEU A 59 -2.44 2.04 -0.54
C LEU A 59 -3.76 2.68 -0.08
N ARG A 60 -4.88 1.96 -0.17
CA ARG A 60 -6.18 2.43 0.39
C ARG A 60 -6.11 2.58 1.90
N ILE A 61 -5.50 1.62 2.61
CA ILE A 61 -5.27 1.73 4.06
C ILE A 61 -4.37 2.93 4.38
N ALA A 62 -3.28 3.12 3.63
CA ALA A 62 -2.37 4.23 3.84
C ALA A 62 -3.03 5.60 3.60
N ALA A 63 -3.91 5.70 2.59
CA ALA A 63 -4.71 6.90 2.35
C ALA A 63 -5.63 7.22 3.54
N ARG A 64 -6.32 6.21 4.09
CA ARG A 64 -7.14 6.39 5.30
C ARG A 64 -6.33 6.82 6.52
N ALA A 65 -5.16 6.23 6.71
CA ALA A 65 -4.27 6.61 7.80
C ALA A 65 -3.84 8.08 7.67
N ARG A 66 -3.61 8.55 6.43
CA ARG A 66 -3.27 9.95 6.16
C ARG A 66 -4.41 10.89 6.52
N GLU A 67 -5.64 10.58 6.08
CA GLU A 67 -6.83 11.37 6.41
C GLU A 67 -7.06 11.56 7.92
N LEU A 68 -6.53 10.66 8.76
CA LEU A 68 -6.66 10.72 10.23
C LEU A 68 -5.56 11.55 10.91
N VAL A 69 -4.45 11.82 10.22
CA VAL A 69 -3.29 12.53 10.79
C VAL A 69 -3.02 13.89 10.13
N ASP A 70 -3.61 14.14 8.97
CA ASP A 70 -3.72 15.48 8.36
C ASP A 70 -4.72 16.34 9.16
#